data_AF-A0A239CPP3-F1
#
_entry.id   AF-A0A239CPP3-F1
#
_cell.length_a   1.000
_cell.length_b   1.000
_cell.length_c   1.000
_cell.angle_alpha   90.00
_cell.angle_beta   90.00
_cell.angle_gamma   90.00
#
_symmetry.space_group_name_H-M   'P 1'
#
loop_
_entity.id
_entity.type
_entity.pdbx_description
1 polymer ?
#
loop_
_entity_poly.entity_id
_entity_poly.type
_entity_poly.pdbx_seq_one_letter_code
_entity_poly.pdbx_strand_id
1 'polypeptide(L)'
;MLPKVIKASLEVDVESEGKKPKKKVSFTDPVDEWGFHHFRRYFEYLYQFKLKSLYMPVGGDLKQLSNLLKVKDKDIVKQYMEYFIELDFFEVKHLRVFCSSYSQAILDGYHQTGDLPEKKKNEFGDIFGGD
;
A
#
# COMPACT_ATOMS: atom_id res chain seq x y z
N MET A 1 -34.31 -4.29 0.53
CA MET A 1 -33.41 -4.54 -0.61
C MET A 1 -31.99 -4.51 -0.10
N LEU A 2 -31.27 -5.64 -0.16
CA LEU A 2 -29.86 -5.71 0.27
C LEU A 2 -28.97 -5.13 -0.85
N PRO A 3 -28.00 -4.25 -0.54
CA PRO A 3 -27.12 -3.70 -1.54
C PRO A 3 -26.26 -4.82 -2.13
N LYS A 4 -26.22 -4.87 -3.47
CA LYS A 4 -25.43 -5.81 -4.25
C LYS A 4 -23.95 -5.64 -3.88
N VAL A 5 -23.39 -6.64 -3.20
CA VAL A 5 -21.94 -6.81 -3.03
C VAL A 5 -21.31 -6.70 -4.42
N ILE A 6 -20.51 -5.66 -4.63
CA ILE A 6 -19.70 -5.49 -5.83
C ILE A 6 -18.75 -6.69 -5.84
N LYS A 7 -19.01 -7.66 -6.72
CA LYS A 7 -18.08 -8.76 -7.00
C LYS A 7 -16.74 -8.14 -7.36
N ALA A 8 -15.74 -8.35 -6.50
CA ALA A 8 -14.36 -7.89 -6.66
C ALA A 8 -13.65 -8.65 -7.79
N SER A 9 -14.16 -8.52 -9.02
CA SER A 9 -13.45 -8.84 -10.24
C SER A 9 -13.15 -7.52 -10.91
N LEU A 10 -12.11 -6.83 -10.42
CA LEU A 10 -11.64 -5.60 -11.06
C LEU A 10 -10.89 -6.02 -12.33
N GLU A 11 -11.54 -5.88 -13.48
CA GLU A 11 -10.90 -5.98 -14.79
C GLU A 11 -10.07 -4.71 -15.00
N VAL A 12 -8.78 -4.78 -14.66
CA VAL A 12 -7.84 -3.68 -14.96
C VAL A 12 -7.29 -3.93 -16.35
N ASP A 13 -7.91 -3.32 -17.35
CA ASP A 13 -7.37 -3.24 -18.70
C ASP A 13 -6.18 -2.27 -18.66
N VAL A 14 -4.96 -2.82 -18.77
CA VAL A 14 -3.75 -2.03 -19.00
C VAL A 14 -3.39 -2.28 -20.44
N GLU A 15 -3.86 -1.41 -21.33
CA GLU A 15 -3.44 -1.37 -22.72
C GLU A 15 -1.90 -1.29 -22.71
N SER A 16 -1.27 -2.36 -23.17
CA SER A 16 0.17 -2.48 -23.29
C SER A 16 0.41 -3.25 -24.58
N GLU A 17 0.78 -2.52 -25.63
CA GLU A 17 1.26 -3.09 -26.88
C GLU A 17 2.29 -4.19 -26.59
N GLY A 18 1.96 -5.41 -27.02
CA GLY A 18 2.88 -6.52 -27.21
C GLY A 18 3.70 -6.96 -25.99
N LYS A 19 3.14 -7.83 -25.13
CA LYS A 19 3.85 -8.96 -24.46
C LYS A 19 2.91 -9.70 -23.51
N LYS A 20 2.69 -10.99 -23.81
CA LYS A 20 2.12 -12.11 -23.02
C LYS A 20 0.93 -11.78 -22.09
N PRO A 21 -0.19 -12.54 -22.15
CA PRO A 21 -1.34 -12.29 -21.28
C PRO A 21 -0.91 -12.33 -19.81
N LYS A 22 -1.03 -11.17 -19.13
CA LYS A 22 -0.76 -11.05 -17.70
C LYS A 22 -1.75 -11.98 -16.98
N LYS A 23 -1.26 -12.92 -16.17
CA LYS A 23 -2.13 -13.77 -15.32
C LYS A 23 -3.07 -12.86 -14.52
N LYS A 24 -4.38 -13.07 -14.68
CA LYS A 24 -5.42 -12.41 -13.88
C LYS A 24 -5.21 -12.84 -12.42
N VAL A 25 -5.03 -11.87 -11.54
CA VAL A 25 -4.94 -12.11 -10.10
C VAL A 25 -6.31 -11.83 -9.52
N SER A 26 -6.97 -12.86 -8.96
CA SER A 26 -8.16 -12.70 -8.14
C SER A 26 -7.75 -12.47 -6.69
N PHE A 27 -8.37 -11.51 -6.01
CA PHE A 27 -8.16 -11.32 -4.55
C PHE A 27 -9.17 -12.13 -3.72
N THR A 28 -9.76 -13.17 -4.32
CA THR A 28 -10.70 -14.09 -3.64
C THR A 28 -9.98 -15.22 -2.91
N ASP A 29 -8.72 -15.46 -3.27
CA ASP A 29 -7.92 -16.51 -2.70
C ASP A 29 -7.50 -16.14 -1.27
N PRO A 30 -7.37 -17.11 -0.36
CA PRO A 30 -6.87 -16.90 1.00
C PRO A 30 -5.51 -16.18 1.01
N VAL A 31 -5.30 -15.27 1.97
CA VAL A 31 -4.11 -14.39 2.01
C VAL A 31 -2.82 -15.18 2.29
N ASP A 32 -2.91 -16.30 2.99
CA ASP A 32 -1.81 -17.23 3.22
C ASP A 32 -1.29 -17.86 1.92
N GLU A 33 -2.13 -18.00 0.90
CA GLU A 33 -1.74 -18.45 -0.45
C GLU A 33 -1.12 -17.33 -1.30
N TRP A 34 -1.24 -16.07 -0.87
CA TRP A 34 -0.75 -14.94 -1.67
C TRP A 34 0.77 -14.97 -1.80
N GLY A 35 1.23 -14.98 -3.04
CA GLY A 35 2.63 -14.76 -3.39
C GLY A 35 2.97 -13.28 -3.59
N PHE A 36 4.25 -12.98 -3.83
CA PHE A 36 4.76 -11.63 -4.13
C PHE A 36 3.91 -10.87 -5.18
N HIS A 37 3.49 -11.55 -6.25
CA HIS A 37 2.69 -10.94 -7.31
C HIS A 37 1.29 -10.49 -6.84
N HIS A 38 0.69 -11.19 -5.88
CA HIS A 38 -0.61 -10.82 -5.31
C HIS A 38 -0.48 -9.52 -4.54
N PHE A 39 0.48 -9.42 -3.61
CA PHE A 39 0.72 -8.20 -2.84
C PHE A 39 1.05 -6.99 -3.70
N ARG A 40 1.88 -7.17 -4.73
CA ARG A 40 2.17 -6.10 -5.69
C ARG A 40 0.89 -5.61 -6.36
N ARG A 41 0.08 -6.53 -6.90
CA ARG A 41 -1.17 -6.19 -7.59
C ARG A 41 -2.20 -5.59 -6.64
N TYR A 42 -2.23 -6.06 -5.41
CA TYR A 42 -3.12 -5.56 -4.38
C TYR A 42 -2.80 -4.12 -4.00
N PHE A 43 -1.51 -3.79 -3.86
CA PHE A 43 -1.10 -2.39 -3.66
C PHE A 43 -1.47 -1.50 -4.85
N GLU A 44 -1.22 -1.95 -6.08
CA GLU A 44 -1.62 -1.23 -7.31
C GLU A 44 -3.14 -1.00 -7.33
N TYR A 45 -3.93 -2.02 -6.97
CA TYR A 45 -5.39 -1.95 -6.86
C TYR A 45 -5.84 -0.92 -5.82
N LEU A 46 -5.30 -0.96 -4.60
CA LEU A 46 -5.66 0.00 -3.55
C LEU A 46 -5.34 1.44 -3.98
N TYR A 47 -4.17 1.65 -4.58
CA TYR A 47 -3.76 2.96 -5.08
C TYR A 47 -4.73 3.48 -6.16
N GLN A 48 -5.05 2.65 -7.16
CA GLN A 48 -5.99 3.03 -8.23
C GLN A 48 -7.40 3.28 -7.70
N PHE A 49 -7.89 2.44 -6.79
CA PHE A 49 -9.26 2.51 -6.33
C PHE A 49 -9.47 3.66 -5.32
N LYS A 50 -8.54 3.85 -4.39
CA LYS A 50 -8.66 4.83 -3.30
C LYS A 50 -8.15 6.21 -3.72
N LEU A 51 -7.03 6.27 -4.45
CA LEU A 51 -6.40 7.54 -4.86
C LEU A 51 -6.75 7.97 -6.28
N LYS A 52 -7.56 7.17 -7.01
CA LYS A 52 -8.01 7.45 -8.38
C LYS A 52 -6.86 7.77 -9.35
N SER A 53 -5.70 7.15 -9.12
CA SER A 53 -4.47 7.39 -9.88
C SER A 53 -3.75 6.08 -10.20
N LEU A 54 -3.01 6.05 -11.31
CA LEU A 54 -2.25 4.87 -11.70
C LEU A 54 -0.94 4.80 -10.91
N TYR A 55 -0.62 3.61 -10.41
CA TYR A 55 0.65 3.34 -9.75
C TYR A 55 1.49 2.35 -10.56
N MET A 56 2.73 2.75 -10.86
CA MET A 56 3.71 1.90 -11.52
C MET A 56 4.93 1.71 -10.61
N PRO A 57 5.07 0.58 -9.91
CA PRO A 57 6.21 0.34 -9.05
C PRO A 57 7.50 0.19 -9.88
N VAL A 58 8.60 0.75 -9.37
CA VAL A 58 9.93 0.57 -9.98
C VAL A 58 10.64 -0.64 -9.39
N GLY A 59 11.67 -1.16 -10.08
CA GLY A 59 12.37 -2.40 -9.68
C GLY A 59 12.91 -2.38 -8.25
N GLY A 60 13.34 -1.22 -7.74
CA GLY A 60 13.80 -1.06 -6.36
C GLY A 60 12.70 -1.31 -5.31
N ASP A 61 11.46 -0.93 -5.63
CA ASP A 61 10.31 -1.07 -4.73
C ASP A 61 9.92 -2.54 -4.58
N LEU A 62 10.06 -3.30 -5.68
CA LEU A 62 9.79 -4.73 -5.74
C LEU A 62 10.73 -5.53 -4.84
N LYS A 63 12.01 -5.14 -4.75
CA LYS A 63 12.98 -5.80 -3.87
C LYS A 63 12.62 -5.61 -2.39
N GLN A 64 12.18 -4.41 -2.02
CA GLN A 64 11.80 -4.12 -0.63
C GLN A 64 10.52 -4.87 -0.24
N LEU A 65 9.51 -4.91 -1.10
CA LEU A 65 8.31 -5.70 -0.86
C LEU A 65 8.64 -7.19 -0.70
N SER A 66 9.51 -7.74 -1.55
CA SER A 66 9.94 -9.14 -1.42
C SER A 66 10.61 -9.42 -0.09
N ASN A 67 11.45 -8.50 0.41
CA ASN A 67 12.09 -8.66 1.71
C ASN A 67 11.09 -8.57 2.87
N LEU A 68 10.13 -7.64 2.79
CA LEU A 68 9.10 -7.48 3.81
C LEU A 68 8.26 -8.76 3.96
N LEU A 69 7.85 -9.37 2.85
CA LEU A 69 7.07 -10.61 2.83
C LEU A 69 7.81 -11.84 3.36
N LYS A 70 9.15 -11.77 3.54
CA LYS A 70 9.92 -12.85 4.15
C LYS A 70 9.95 -12.78 5.67
N VAL A 71 9.69 -11.60 6.23
CA VAL A 71 9.89 -11.32 7.67
C VAL A 71 8.59 -11.00 8.39
N LYS A 72 7.55 -10.59 7.68
CA LYS A 72 6.26 -10.21 8.24
C LYS A 72 5.17 -11.13 7.72
N ASP A 73 4.20 -11.41 8.58
CA ASP A 73 3.04 -12.22 8.26
C ASP A 73 2.20 -11.60 7.12
N LYS A 74 1.62 -12.46 6.28
CA LYS A 74 0.93 -12.05 5.05
C LYS A 74 -0.36 -11.28 5.33
N ASP A 75 -1.14 -11.72 6.33
CA ASP A 75 -2.36 -11.02 6.72
C ASP A 75 -2.04 -9.65 7.29
N ILE A 76 -0.99 -9.57 8.12
CA ILE A 76 -0.49 -8.29 8.64
C ILE A 76 -0.06 -7.36 7.50
N VAL A 77 0.71 -7.87 6.52
CA VAL A 77 1.14 -7.05 5.37
C VAL A 77 -0.05 -6.53 4.56
N LYS A 78 -1.06 -7.37 4.32
CA LYS A 78 -2.29 -6.95 3.63
C LYS A 78 -2.97 -5.81 4.37
N GLN A 79 -3.20 -5.99 5.68
CA GLN A 79 -3.83 -4.98 6.53
C GLN A 79 -3.03 -3.67 6.57
N TYR A 80 -1.70 -3.78 6.60
CA TYR A 80 -0.81 -2.62 6.61
C TYR A 80 -0.86 -1.85 5.30
N MET A 81 -1.04 -2.51 4.15
CA MET A 81 -1.25 -1.82 2.88
C MET A 81 -2.55 -1.01 2.89
N GLU A 82 -3.63 -1.56 3.46
CA GLU A 82 -4.92 -0.85 3.61
C GLU A 82 -4.74 0.39 4.49
N TYR A 83 -4.17 0.24 5.69
CA TYR A 83 -3.88 1.35 6.59
C TYR A 83 -2.97 2.40 5.96
N PHE A 84 -1.88 1.97 5.32
CA PHE A 84 -0.94 2.88 4.69
C PHE A 84 -1.59 3.74 3.62
N ILE A 85 -2.54 3.20 2.85
CA ILE A 85 -3.27 3.95 1.83
C ILE A 85 -4.33 4.87 2.45
N GLU A 86 -5.05 4.42 3.49
CA GLU A 86 -6.18 5.14 4.08
C GLU A 86 -5.78 6.24 5.06
N LEU A 87 -4.67 6.10 5.77
CA LEU A 87 -4.27 7.06 6.81
C LEU A 87 -3.67 8.32 6.18
N ASP A 88 -4.23 9.50 6.43
CA ASP A 88 -3.66 10.79 6.00
C ASP A 88 -2.28 11.11 6.62
N PHE A 89 -1.82 10.26 7.54
CA PHE A 89 -0.49 10.34 8.12
C PHE A 89 0.62 10.29 7.05
N PHE A 90 0.53 9.33 6.13
CA PHE A 90 1.53 9.14 5.08
C PHE A 90 1.18 9.98 3.84
N GLU A 91 1.89 11.08 3.63
CA GLU A 91 1.66 11.96 2.48
C GLU A 91 2.04 11.27 1.16
N VAL A 92 3.14 10.52 1.15
CA VAL A 92 3.65 9.85 -0.05
C VAL A 92 3.28 8.37 -0.03
N LYS A 93 2.33 7.97 -0.89
CA LYS A 93 1.72 6.64 -0.90
C LYS A 93 2.45 5.61 -1.78
N HIS A 94 3.78 5.64 -1.82
CA HIS A 94 4.55 4.70 -2.67
C HIS A 94 4.93 3.41 -1.94
N LEU A 95 5.08 2.32 -2.69
CA LEU A 95 5.44 1.00 -2.15
C LEU A 95 6.80 1.02 -1.42
N ARG A 96 7.75 1.84 -1.89
CA ARG A 96 9.03 2.07 -1.19
C ARG A 96 8.84 2.70 0.18
N VAL A 97 7.96 3.70 0.28
CA VAL A 97 7.67 4.39 1.55
C VAL A 97 6.94 3.43 2.48
N PHE A 98 5.96 2.69 1.96
CA PHE A 98 5.30 1.61 2.68
C PHE A 98 6.32 0.63 3.27
N CYS A 99 7.25 0.11 2.46
CA CYS A 99 8.25 -0.87 2.91
C CYS A 99 9.38 -0.29 3.78
N SER A 100 9.42 1.03 4.02
CA SER A 100 10.46 1.63 4.84
C SER A 100 10.30 1.24 6.31
N SER A 101 11.42 1.10 7.03
CA SER A 101 11.40 0.78 8.46
C SER A 101 10.58 1.78 9.28
N TYR A 102 10.61 3.06 8.88
CA TYR A 102 9.80 4.09 9.51
C TYR A 102 8.31 3.81 9.38
N SER A 103 7.80 3.65 8.15
CA SER A 103 6.38 3.39 7.95
C SER A 103 5.93 2.08 8.59
N GLN A 104 6.76 1.04 8.52
CA GLN A 104 6.46 -0.23 9.19
C GLN A 104 6.37 -0.06 10.71
N ALA A 105 7.25 0.71 11.34
CA ALA A 105 7.18 0.98 12.77
C ALA A 105 5.92 1.79 13.16
N ILE A 106 5.52 2.77 12.35
CA ILE A 106 4.27 3.51 12.57
C ILE A 106 3.06 2.58 12.43
N LEU A 107 3.03 1.73 11.41
CA LEU A 107 1.95 0.78 11.18
C LEU A 107 1.90 -0.30 12.28
N ASP A 108 3.06 -0.75 12.78
CA ASP A 108 3.16 -1.66 13.92
C ASP A 108 2.57 -1.02 15.18
N GLY A 109 2.90 0.24 15.48
CA GLY A 109 2.30 0.97 16.60
C GLY A 109 0.80 1.13 16.43
N TYR A 110 0.36 1.61 15.27
CA TYR A 110 -1.06 1.83 14.96
C TYR A 110 -1.87 0.53 15.01
N HIS A 111 -1.32 -0.59 14.55
CA HIS A 111 -2.00 -1.88 14.62
C HIS A 111 -2.20 -2.35 16.08
N GLN A 112 -1.27 -2.02 16.98
CA GLN A 112 -1.35 -2.41 18.39
C GLN A 112 -2.24 -1.48 19.21
N THR A 113 -2.18 -0.17 18.98
CA THR A 113 -2.84 0.83 19.84
C THR A 113 -4.06 1.49 19.20
N GLY A 114 -4.15 1.50 17.87
CA GLY A 114 -5.12 2.30 17.13
C GLY A 114 -4.76 3.79 17.05
N ASP A 115 -3.61 4.20 17.60
CA ASP A 115 -3.19 5.60 17.67
C ASP A 115 -2.03 5.89 16.73
N LEU A 116 -2.11 7.02 16.05
CA LEU A 116 -0.99 7.55 15.27
C LEU A 116 -0.09 8.39 16.17
N PRO A 117 1.24 8.40 15.94
CA PRO A 117 2.12 9.31 16.64
C PRO A 117 1.74 10.75 16.27
N GLU A 118 1.89 11.65 17.24
CA GLU A 118 1.73 13.08 16.98
C GLU A 118 2.69 13.49 15.86
N LYS A 119 2.14 13.98 14.75
CA LYS A 119 2.96 14.63 13.72
C LYS A 119 3.63 15.81 14.39
N LYS A 120 4.94 15.70 14.67
CA LYS A 120 5.75 16.86 15.04
C LYS A 120 5.54 17.90 13.95
N LYS A 121 4.81 18.98 14.26
CA LYS A 121 4.80 20.16 13.41
C LYS A 121 6.26 20.56 13.25
N ASN A 122 6.74 20.61 12.01
CA ASN A 122 8.07 21.10 11.74
C ASN A 122 8.18 22.52 12.32
N GLU A 123 8.93 22.69 13.42
CA GLU A 123 9.38 23.97 13.96
C GLU A 123 10.45 24.61 13.06
N PHE A 124 10.21 24.65 11.75
CA PHE A 124 11.05 25.34 10.75
C PHE A 124 10.39 26.63 10.24
N GLY A 125 9.39 27.14 10.97
CA GLY A 125 8.65 28.37 10.64
C GLY A 125 9.16 29.66 11.31
N ASP A 126 10.03 29.57 12.31
CA ASP A 126 10.42 30.71 13.17
C ASP A 126 11.93 31.05 13.13
N ILE A 127 12.59 30.92 11.97
CA ILE A 127 14.00 31.34 11.83
C ILE A 127 14.17 32.55 10.87
N PHE A 128 13.10 33.04 10.23
CA PHE A 128 13.16 34.23 9.35
C PHE A 128 12.09 35.28 9.69
N GLY A 129 11.88 35.53 10.99
CA GLY A 129 11.04 36.62 11.48
C GLY A 129 11.66 37.27 12.71
N GLY A 130 12.78 37.97 12.52
CA GLY A 130 13.47 38.70 13.59
C GLY A 130 14.41 39.76 13.02
N ASP A 131 13.91 41.00 13.10
CA ASP A 131 14.52 42.32 12.81
C ASP A 131 15.00 42.65 11.39
#